data_AF-A0A522X702-F1
#
_entry.id   AF-A0A522X702-F1
#
_cell.length_a   1.000
_cell.length_b   1.000
_cell.length_c   1.000
_cell.angle_alpha   90.00
_cell.angle_beta   90.00
_cell.angle_gamma   90.00
#
_symmetry.space_group_name_H-M   'P 1'
#
loop_
_entity.id
_entity.type
_entity.pdbx_description
1 polymer ?
#
loop_
_entity_poly.entity_id
_entity_poly.type
_entity_poly.pdbx_seq_one_letter_code
_entity_poly.pdbx_strand_id
1 'polypeptide(L)'
;MKISFLDFESPIAELEDKIEQLRYVQDDSALDIADEISRLSKKSEALTKDVYARLTPWQISQVSRHPQRPYTLDYIEHLFTDFEELHGDRVFADDKAIVGGLARFNGQSVMVIGHQKGRDTKEKIVRNFGMPRPEGYRKAMRLMRLAEKFDIPIMTFIDTPGAYPGVGAEERGQSEAIGRN
;
A
#
# COMPACT_ATOMS: atom_id res chain seq x y z
N MET A 1 -9.72 -12.58 -5.98
CA MET A 1 -8.32 -12.59 -5.49
C MET A 1 -8.29 -13.50 -4.28
N LYS A 2 -7.38 -14.48 -4.19
CA LYS A 2 -7.30 -15.34 -2.99
C LYS A 2 -6.83 -14.50 -1.81
N ILE A 3 -7.55 -14.54 -0.69
CA ILE A 3 -7.17 -13.81 0.53
C ILE A 3 -5.91 -14.48 1.08
N SER A 4 -4.88 -13.67 1.34
CA SER A 4 -3.69 -14.12 2.06
C SER A 4 -3.95 -13.88 3.54
N PHE A 5 -3.69 -14.88 4.37
CA PHE A 5 -3.81 -14.77 5.82
C PHE A 5 -2.41 -14.81 6.46
N LEU A 6 -2.25 -14.08 7.55
CA LEU A 6 -1.09 -14.18 8.44
C LEU A 6 -1.26 -15.35 9.40
N ASP A 7 -0.16 -15.84 9.97
CA ASP A 7 -0.17 -17.04 10.83
C ASP A 7 -1.19 -16.95 11.98
N PHE A 8 -1.29 -15.78 12.62
CA PHE A 8 -2.22 -15.56 13.73
C PHE A 8 -3.69 -15.42 13.29
N GLU A 9 -3.95 -15.31 11.99
CA GLU A 9 -5.29 -15.28 11.39
C GLU A 9 -5.76 -16.68 10.97
N SER A 10 -4.99 -17.75 11.24
CA SER A 10 -5.37 -19.13 10.91
C SER A 10 -6.80 -19.50 11.34
N PRO A 11 -7.28 -19.13 12.55
CA PRO A 11 -8.67 -19.42 12.95
C PRO A 11 -9.73 -18.70 12.09
N ILE A 12 -9.39 -17.55 11.51
CA ILE A 12 -10.27 -16.80 10.60
C ILE A 12 -10.22 -17.45 9.22
N ALA A 13 -9.03 -17.82 8.75
CA ALA A 13 -8.83 -18.51 7.48
C ALA A 13 -9.64 -19.81 7.39
N GLU A 14 -9.64 -20.62 8.46
CA GLU A 14 -10.44 -21.85 8.54
C GLU A 14 -11.95 -21.60 8.41
N LEU A 15 -12.45 -20.51 9.00
CA LEU A 15 -13.86 -20.12 8.88
C LEU A 15 -14.20 -19.65 7.47
N GLU A 16 -13.34 -18.83 6.86
CA GLU A 16 -13.52 -18.35 5.48
C GLU A 16 -13.46 -19.49 4.47
N ASP A 17 -12.53 -20.43 4.63
CA ASP A 17 -12.44 -21.63 3.78
C ASP A 17 -13.72 -22.48 3.90
N LYS A 18 -14.28 -22.61 5.10
CA LYS A 18 -15.55 -23.33 5.30
C LYS A 18 -16.74 -22.61 4.67
N ILE A 19 -16.79 -21.28 4.78
CA ILE A 19 -17.82 -20.45 4.13
C ILE A 19 -17.70 -20.60 2.60
N GLU A 20 -16.49 -20.54 2.06
CA GLU A 20 -16.23 -20.68 0.64
C GLU A 20 -16.65 -22.07 0.15
N GLN A 21 -16.31 -23.15 0.87
CA GLN A 21 -16.77 -24.51 0.54
C GLN A 21 -18.29 -24.62 0.48
N LEU A 22 -19.01 -24.07 1.46
CA LEU A 22 -20.47 -24.09 1.50
C LEU A 22 -21.12 -23.33 0.34
N ARG A 23 -20.46 -22.29 -0.20
CA ARG A 23 -20.94 -21.57 -1.38
C ARG A 23 -20.88 -22.39 -2.68
N TYR A 24 -19.99 -23.37 -2.76
CA TYR A 24 -19.84 -24.22 -3.94
C TYR A 24 -20.70 -25.49 -3.91
N VAL A 25 -21.34 -25.80 -2.78
CA VAL A 25 -22.26 -26.94 -2.69
C VAL A 25 -23.56 -26.59 -3.42
N GLN A 26 -23.81 -27.24 -4.55
CA GLN A 26 -25.11 -27.20 -5.24
C GLN A 26 -26.01 -28.28 -4.61
N ASP A 27 -26.95 -27.88 -3.73
CA ASP A 27 -27.89 -28.82 -3.10
C ASP A 27 -29.32 -28.24 -3.00
N ASP A 28 -30.32 -29.13 -2.96
CA ASP A 28 -31.77 -28.83 -2.98
C ASP A 28 -32.28 -28.13 -1.70
N SER A 29 -31.41 -27.96 -0.68
CA SER A 29 -31.69 -27.32 0.62
C SER A 29 -31.07 -25.93 0.73
N ALA A 30 -31.23 -25.11 -0.32
CA ALA A 30 -30.60 -23.79 -0.44
C ALA A 30 -30.85 -22.84 0.75
N LEU A 31 -31.99 -22.99 1.45
CA LEU A 31 -32.33 -22.18 2.63
C LEU A 31 -31.43 -22.51 3.84
N ASP A 32 -31.21 -23.79 4.14
CA ASP A 32 -30.39 -24.21 5.29
C ASP A 32 -28.91 -23.84 5.09
N ILE A 33 -28.43 -23.92 3.84
CA ILE A 33 -27.05 -23.52 3.48
C ILE A 33 -26.87 -22.01 3.65
N ALA A 34 -27.85 -21.21 3.23
CA ALA A 34 -27.78 -19.75 3.36
C ALA A 34 -27.74 -19.30 4.83
N ASP A 35 -28.54 -19.93 5.70
CA ASP A 35 -28.54 -19.64 7.13
C ASP A 35 -27.22 -20.04 7.81
N GLU A 36 -26.65 -21.19 7.44
CA GLU A 36 -25.35 -21.63 7.95
C GLU A 36 -24.21 -20.71 7.48
N ILE A 37 -24.22 -20.28 6.22
CA ILE A 37 -23.26 -19.29 5.70
C ILE A 37 -23.38 -17.97 6.48
N SER A 38 -24.61 -17.50 6.74
CA SER A 38 -24.84 -16.28 7.53
C SER A 38 -24.29 -16.41 8.94
N ARG A 39 -24.52 -17.54 9.60
CA ARG A 39 -24.02 -17.84 10.95
C ARG A 39 -22.49 -17.89 11.00
N LEU A 40 -21.86 -18.57 10.06
CA LEU A 40 -20.40 -18.66 9.97
C LEU A 40 -19.76 -17.31 9.63
N SER A 41 -20.38 -16.52 8.74
CA SER A 41 -19.91 -15.18 8.38
C SER A 41 -19.92 -14.24 9.60
N LYS A 42 -20.99 -14.24 10.39
CA LYS A 42 -21.06 -13.47 11.65
C LYS A 42 -20.00 -13.92 12.65
N LYS A 43 -19.73 -15.22 12.73
CA LYS A 43 -18.68 -15.76 13.59
C LYS A 43 -17.28 -15.35 13.12
N SER A 44 -17.03 -15.37 11.81
CA SER A 44 -15.79 -14.91 11.19
C SER A 44 -15.55 -13.42 11.49
N GLU A 45 -16.58 -12.58 11.30
CA GLU A 45 -16.50 -11.15 11.58
C GLU A 45 -16.21 -10.86 13.07
N ALA A 46 -16.93 -11.53 13.98
CA ALA A 46 -16.72 -11.37 15.42
C ALA A 46 -15.31 -11.81 15.84
N LEU A 47 -14.83 -12.94 15.32
CA LEU A 47 -13.49 -13.44 15.60
C LEU A 47 -12.41 -12.51 15.04
N THR A 48 -12.61 -12.01 13.82
CA THR A 48 -11.72 -11.02 13.20
C THR A 48 -11.60 -9.78 14.09
N LYS A 49 -12.73 -9.22 14.54
CA LYS A 49 -12.75 -8.07 15.44
C LYS A 49 -12.01 -8.34 16.75
N ASP A 50 -12.22 -9.51 17.35
CA ASP A 50 -11.61 -9.89 18.63
C ASP A 50 -10.09 -10.14 18.53
N VAL A 51 -9.63 -10.69 17.41
CA VAL A 51 -8.19 -10.89 17.12
C VAL A 51 -7.52 -9.55 16.88
N TYR A 52 -8.09 -8.72 16.01
CA TYR A 52 -7.53 -7.42 15.65
C TYR A 52 -7.59 -6.40 16.82
N ALA A 53 -8.52 -6.54 17.75
CA ALA A 53 -8.57 -5.72 18.97
C ALA A 53 -7.43 -6.02 19.96
N ARG A 54 -6.75 -7.17 19.83
CA ARG A 54 -5.75 -7.67 20.80
C ARG A 54 -4.41 -8.00 20.15
N LEU A 55 -4.06 -7.33 19.05
CA LEU A 55 -2.80 -7.55 18.37
C LEU A 55 -1.61 -7.20 19.27
N THR A 56 -0.65 -8.10 19.29
CA THR A 56 0.67 -7.83 19.88
C THR A 56 1.48 -6.90 18.97
N PRO A 57 2.52 -6.19 19.48
CA PRO A 57 3.37 -5.34 18.66
C PRO A 57 3.99 -6.04 17.45
N TRP A 58 4.34 -7.32 17.59
CA TRP A 58 4.87 -8.12 16.48
C TRP A 58 3.82 -8.37 15.40
N GLN A 59 2.58 -8.72 15.80
CA GLN A 59 1.48 -8.94 14.87
C GLN A 59 1.11 -7.64 14.12
N ILE A 60 1.14 -6.49 14.80
CA ILE A 60 0.95 -5.17 14.15
C ILE A 60 2.01 -4.95 13.05
N SER A 61 3.27 -5.29 13.32
CA SER A 61 4.35 -5.23 12.33
C SER A 61 4.07 -6.16 11.14
N GLN A 62 3.57 -7.38 11.38
CA GLN A 62 3.18 -8.31 10.32
C GLN A 62 2.04 -7.75 9.45
N VAL A 63 1.00 -7.16 10.06
CA VAL A 63 -0.09 -6.47 9.33
C VAL A 63 0.44 -5.32 8.48
N SER A 64 1.38 -4.53 9.01
CA SER A 64 2.02 -3.45 8.25
C SER A 64 2.81 -3.95 7.02
N ARG A 65 3.20 -5.23 7.02
CA ARG A 65 3.94 -5.90 5.94
C ARG A 65 3.08 -6.88 5.16
N HIS A 66 1.75 -6.83 5.34
CA HIS A 66 0.83 -7.76 4.70
C HIS A 66 1.01 -7.76 3.18
N PRO A 67 1.11 -8.92 2.51
CA PRO A 67 1.32 -8.99 1.06
C PRO A 67 0.25 -8.27 0.23
N GLN A 68 -0.97 -8.18 0.77
CA GLN A 68 -2.11 -7.49 0.14
C GLN A 68 -2.39 -6.11 0.75
N ARG A 69 -1.47 -5.54 1.55
CA ARG A 69 -1.61 -4.18 2.06
C ARG A 69 -1.72 -3.20 0.88
N PRO A 70 -2.69 -2.27 0.87
CA PRO A 70 -2.78 -1.25 -0.16
C PRO A 70 -1.55 -0.32 -0.15
N TYR A 71 -1.05 -0.01 -1.34
CA TYR A 71 0.05 0.90 -1.61
C TYR A 71 -0.45 2.27 -2.08
N THR A 72 0.47 3.23 -2.27
CA THR A 72 0.15 4.61 -2.64
C THR A 72 -0.80 4.71 -3.84
N LEU A 73 -0.53 4.00 -4.94
CA LEU A 73 -1.39 4.05 -6.13
C LEU A 73 -2.81 3.52 -5.88
N ASP A 74 -3.00 2.57 -4.96
CA ASP A 74 -4.33 2.07 -4.61
C ASP A 74 -5.15 3.17 -3.93
N TYR A 75 -4.54 3.91 -2.99
CA TYR A 75 -5.19 5.07 -2.38
C TYR A 75 -5.42 6.20 -3.38
N ILE A 76 -4.50 6.42 -4.32
CA ILE A 76 -4.66 7.42 -5.37
C ILE A 76 -5.92 7.13 -6.20
N GLU A 77 -6.08 5.88 -6.63
CA GLU A 77 -7.22 5.42 -7.43
C GLU A 77 -8.57 5.58 -6.70
N HIS A 78 -8.60 5.38 -5.37
CA HIS A 78 -9.84 5.41 -4.60
C HIS A 78 -10.19 6.78 -3.99
N LEU A 79 -9.18 7.62 -3.71
CA LEU A 79 -9.38 8.88 -2.96
C LEU A 79 -9.28 10.13 -3.84
N PHE A 80 -8.65 10.05 -5.01
CA PHE A 80 -8.35 11.21 -5.83
C PHE A 80 -8.94 11.09 -7.23
N THR A 81 -9.09 12.23 -7.88
CA THR A 81 -9.51 12.36 -9.28
C THR A 81 -8.44 13.14 -10.06
N ASP A 82 -8.44 13.05 -11.38
CA ASP A 82 -7.51 13.76 -12.27
C ASP A 82 -6.03 13.61 -11.86
N PHE A 83 -5.61 12.40 -11.47
CA PHE A 83 -4.24 12.15 -11.08
C PHE A 83 -3.32 12.11 -12.32
N GLU A 84 -2.35 13.02 -12.35
CA GLU A 84 -1.34 13.13 -13.38
C GLU A 84 0.05 12.90 -12.77
N GLU A 85 0.64 11.73 -13.03
CA GLU A 85 1.95 11.37 -12.50
C GLU A 85 3.07 12.21 -13.15
N LEU A 86 3.95 12.76 -12.32
CA LEU A 86 5.07 13.60 -12.74
C LEU A 86 6.41 12.89 -12.47
N HIS A 87 7.17 12.68 -13.53
CA HIS A 87 8.40 11.87 -13.50
C HIS A 87 9.69 12.69 -13.38
N GLY A 88 10.73 12.05 -12.83
CA GLY A 88 12.12 12.49 -12.87
C GLY A 88 12.50 13.57 -11.85
N ASP A 89 13.80 13.59 -11.50
CA ASP A 89 14.42 14.59 -10.63
C ASP A 89 15.05 15.77 -11.40
N ARG A 90 15.12 15.68 -12.73
CA ARG A 90 15.79 16.64 -13.65
C ARG A 90 17.32 16.66 -13.57
N VAL A 91 17.93 15.68 -12.91
CA VAL A 91 19.39 15.62 -12.73
C VAL A 91 19.93 14.25 -13.13
N PHE A 92 19.31 13.16 -12.68
CA PHE A 92 19.83 11.81 -12.85
C PHE A 92 18.80 10.86 -13.47
N ALA A 93 17.68 10.61 -12.78
CA ALA A 93 16.71 9.60 -13.21
C ALA A 93 15.31 9.81 -12.62
N ASP A 94 14.36 9.00 -13.10
CA ASP A 94 13.05 8.80 -12.47
C ASP A 94 13.06 7.54 -11.61
N ASP A 95 13.07 7.71 -10.28
CA ASP A 95 12.99 6.59 -9.34
C ASP A 95 11.56 6.05 -9.27
N LYS A 96 11.38 4.77 -9.58
CA LYS A 96 10.09 4.08 -9.57
C LYS A 96 9.61 3.70 -8.16
N ALA A 97 10.48 3.80 -7.15
CA ALA A 97 10.10 3.64 -5.75
C ALA A 97 9.31 4.83 -5.21
N ILE A 98 9.37 6.00 -5.87
CA ILE A 98 8.60 7.20 -5.54
C ILE A 98 7.64 7.52 -6.69
N VAL A 99 6.35 7.54 -6.39
CA VAL A 99 5.31 8.07 -7.29
C VAL A 99 4.87 9.42 -6.78
N GLY A 100 4.46 10.31 -7.67
CA GLY A 100 3.89 11.57 -7.25
C GLY A 100 3.46 12.44 -8.42
N GLY A 101 2.51 13.32 -8.17
CA GLY A 101 1.80 14.03 -9.22
C GLY A 101 0.72 14.96 -8.68
N LEU A 102 0.13 15.73 -9.60
CA LEU A 102 -1.02 16.56 -9.29
C LEU A 102 -2.28 15.68 -9.29
N ALA A 103 -3.19 15.97 -8.38
CA ALA A 103 -4.50 15.31 -8.31
C ALA A 103 -5.55 16.28 -7.76
N ARG A 104 -6.79 15.83 -7.69
CA ARG A 104 -7.89 16.48 -6.98
C ARG A 104 -8.39 15.62 -5.84
N PHE A 105 -8.44 16.19 -4.65
CA PHE A 105 -9.08 15.61 -3.46
C PHE A 105 -10.32 16.45 -3.12
N ASN A 106 -11.52 15.87 -3.18
CA ASN A 106 -12.78 16.58 -3.00
C ASN A 106 -12.89 17.89 -3.83
N GLY A 107 -12.41 17.84 -5.07
CA GLY A 107 -12.38 18.99 -5.99
C GLY A 107 -11.20 19.97 -5.80
N GLN A 108 -10.49 19.91 -4.67
CA GLN A 108 -9.32 20.75 -4.40
C GLN A 108 -8.06 20.15 -5.03
N SER A 109 -7.29 20.98 -5.75
CA SER A 109 -5.99 20.57 -6.30
C SER A 109 -4.99 20.28 -5.18
N VAL A 110 -4.28 19.16 -5.28
CA VAL A 110 -3.31 18.67 -4.30
C VAL A 110 -2.11 18.04 -5.01
N MET A 111 -0.94 18.10 -4.38
CA MET A 111 0.24 17.36 -4.79
C MET A 111 0.34 16.08 -3.96
N VAL A 112 0.24 14.92 -4.60
CA VAL A 112 0.36 13.63 -3.93
C VAL A 112 1.76 13.07 -4.19
N ILE A 113 2.43 12.57 -3.15
CA ILE A 113 3.75 11.94 -3.26
C ILE A 113 3.74 10.70 -2.37
N GLY A 114 4.33 9.59 -2.79
CA GLY A 114 4.42 8.43 -1.91
C GLY A 114 5.33 7.34 -2.40
N HIS A 115 5.57 6.41 -1.49
CA HIS A 115 6.36 5.21 -1.78
C HIS A 115 5.49 4.21 -2.54
N GLN A 116 6.03 3.65 -3.61
CA GLN A 116 5.34 2.63 -4.37
C GLN A 116 6.12 1.34 -4.36
N LYS A 117 5.50 0.29 -3.81
CA LYS A 117 5.97 -1.09 -3.90
C LYS A 117 5.35 -1.78 -5.11
N GLY A 118 5.91 -2.93 -5.47
CA GLY A 118 5.31 -3.83 -6.46
C GLY A 118 4.43 -4.89 -5.82
N ARG A 119 3.39 -5.33 -6.53
CA ARG A 119 2.55 -6.45 -6.10
C ARG A 119 3.22 -7.78 -6.44
N ASP A 120 3.69 -7.91 -7.68
CA ASP A 120 4.41 -9.09 -8.15
C ASP A 120 5.94 -8.94 -8.03
N THR A 121 6.67 -10.03 -8.27
CA THR A 121 8.14 -10.04 -8.18
C THR A 121 8.80 -9.09 -9.19
N LYS A 122 8.25 -8.97 -10.40
CA LYS A 122 8.83 -8.11 -11.45
C LYS A 122 8.67 -6.65 -11.06
N GLU A 123 7.49 -6.24 -10.64
CA GLU A 123 7.21 -4.89 -10.15
C GLU A 123 8.03 -4.56 -8.91
N LYS A 124 8.18 -5.51 -7.97
CA LYS A 124 9.00 -5.31 -6.76
C LYS A 124 10.44 -4.99 -7.13
N ILE A 125 11.01 -5.69 -8.11
CA ILE A 125 12.36 -5.42 -8.60
C ILE A 125 12.42 -4.04 -9.25
N VAL A 126 11.49 -3.72 -10.14
CA VAL A 126 11.45 -2.42 -10.85
C VAL A 126 11.35 -1.24 -9.86
N ARG A 127 10.55 -1.40 -8.81
CA ARG A 127 10.31 -0.36 -7.80
C ARG A 127 11.23 -0.46 -6.59
N ASN A 128 12.30 -1.24 -6.67
CA ASN A 128 13.26 -1.46 -5.58
C ASN A 128 12.58 -1.80 -4.23
N PHE A 129 11.48 -2.55 -4.25
CA PHE A 129 10.68 -2.90 -3.06
C PHE A 129 10.17 -1.68 -2.26
N GLY A 130 9.99 -0.53 -2.93
CA GLY A 130 9.62 0.74 -2.31
C GLY A 130 10.78 1.42 -1.56
N MET A 131 12.03 1.02 -1.80
CA MET A 131 13.23 1.66 -1.25
C MET A 131 13.75 2.72 -2.22
N PRO A 132 13.59 4.01 -1.93
CA PRO A 132 14.05 5.06 -2.80
C PRO A 132 15.58 5.21 -2.78
N ARG A 133 16.12 5.54 -3.95
CA ARG A 133 17.48 6.01 -4.20
C ARG A 133 17.52 7.54 -4.06
N PRO A 134 18.70 8.19 -4.11
CA PRO A 134 18.82 9.63 -3.90
C PRO A 134 17.99 10.45 -4.89
N GLU A 135 17.95 10.02 -6.15
CA GLU A 135 17.10 10.59 -7.20
C GLU A 135 15.60 10.57 -6.86
N GLY A 136 15.11 9.59 -6.09
CA GLY A 136 13.72 9.54 -5.62
C GLY A 136 13.40 10.64 -4.61
N TYR A 137 14.31 10.88 -3.66
CA TYR A 137 14.18 11.99 -2.71
C TYR A 137 14.25 13.35 -3.42
N ARG A 138 15.16 13.52 -4.39
CA ARG A 138 15.25 14.75 -5.20
C ARG A 138 13.99 14.98 -6.04
N LYS A 139 13.42 13.92 -6.62
CA LYS A 139 12.11 13.96 -7.30
C LYS A 139 11.02 14.43 -6.34
N ALA A 140 10.94 13.85 -5.14
CA ALA A 140 9.95 14.26 -4.14
C ALA A 140 10.08 15.76 -3.79
N MET A 141 11.30 16.23 -3.50
CA MET A 141 11.56 17.65 -3.21
C MET A 141 11.21 18.58 -4.36
N ARG A 142 11.50 18.19 -5.60
CA ARG A 142 11.08 18.94 -6.80
C ARG A 142 9.57 19.10 -6.85
N LEU A 143 8.82 18.03 -6.55
CA LEU A 143 7.35 18.06 -6.53
C LEU A 143 6.81 18.93 -5.39
N MET A 144 7.41 18.84 -4.20
CA MET A 144 7.05 19.69 -3.05
C MET A 144 7.25 21.17 -3.35
N ARG A 145 8.40 21.55 -3.94
CA ARG A 145 8.65 22.94 -4.38
C ARG A 145 7.71 23.42 -5.47
N LEU A 146 7.30 22.52 -6.37
CA LEU A 146 6.31 22.84 -7.38
C LEU A 146 4.96 23.14 -6.74
N ALA A 147 4.55 22.34 -5.75
CA ALA A 147 3.32 22.56 -5.00
C ALA A 147 3.36 23.88 -4.22
N GLU A 148 4.45 24.15 -3.51
CA GLU A 148 4.70 25.42 -2.81
C GLU A 148 4.54 26.63 -3.74
N LYS A 149 5.13 26.58 -4.94
CA LYS A 149 5.06 27.67 -5.92
C LYS A 149 3.62 28.06 -6.31
N PHE A 150 2.68 27.14 -6.22
CA PHE A 150 1.29 27.34 -6.61
C PHE A 150 0.34 27.29 -5.40
N ASP A 151 0.86 27.35 -4.17
CA ASP A 151 0.09 27.25 -2.92
C ASP A 151 -0.80 26.00 -2.86
N ILE A 152 -0.31 24.88 -3.41
CA ILE A 152 -1.02 23.60 -3.46
C ILE A 152 -0.66 22.76 -2.22
N PRO A 153 -1.65 22.21 -1.50
CA PRO A 153 -1.39 21.30 -0.38
C PRO A 153 -0.67 20.02 -0.82
N ILE A 154 0.18 19.49 0.06
CA ILE A 154 0.96 18.27 -0.18
C ILE A 154 0.41 17.14 0.70
N MET A 155 0.19 15.97 0.10
CA MET A 155 -0.19 14.74 0.78
C MET A 155 0.86 13.65 0.54
N THR A 156 1.49 13.17 1.61
CA THR A 156 2.55 12.15 1.50
C THR A 156 2.13 10.79 2.03
N PHE A 157 2.34 9.73 1.25
CA PHE A 157 2.12 8.33 1.66
C PHE A 157 3.45 7.64 1.98
N ILE A 158 3.68 7.38 3.27
CA ILE A 158 4.90 6.74 3.76
C ILE A 158 4.69 5.22 3.84
N ASP A 159 5.32 4.48 2.94
CA ASP A 159 5.31 3.01 2.94
C ASP A 159 6.61 2.44 2.38
N THR A 160 7.69 2.54 3.17
CA THR A 160 9.01 2.05 2.78
C THR A 160 9.64 1.25 3.92
N PRO A 161 10.40 0.17 3.62
CA PRO A 161 11.26 -0.45 4.62
C PRO A 161 12.50 0.41 4.94
N GLY A 162 12.82 1.42 4.11
CA GLY A 162 13.94 2.33 4.29
C GLY A 162 14.50 2.85 2.97
N ALA A 163 15.45 3.78 3.06
CA ALA A 163 16.23 4.22 1.91
C ALA A 163 17.06 3.06 1.35
N TYR A 164 17.25 2.98 0.01
CA TYR A 164 18.00 1.90 -0.61
C TYR A 164 19.49 1.94 -0.18
N PRO A 165 20.02 0.89 0.50
CA PRO A 165 21.37 0.89 1.04
C PRO A 165 22.36 0.25 0.06
N GLY A 166 22.56 0.89 -1.10
CA GLY A 166 23.43 0.37 -2.16
C GLY A 166 24.57 1.31 -2.52
N VAL A 167 25.67 0.77 -3.07
CA VAL A 167 26.88 1.52 -3.45
C VAL A 167 26.54 2.73 -4.32
N GLY A 168 25.75 2.52 -5.39
CA GLY A 168 25.36 3.63 -6.26
C GLY A 168 24.48 4.68 -5.56
N ALA A 169 23.72 4.33 -4.51
CA ALA A 169 22.97 5.32 -3.74
C ALA A 169 23.92 6.17 -2.89
N GLU A 170 24.95 5.58 -2.29
CA GLU A 170 25.97 6.30 -1.54
C GLU A 170 26.81 7.22 -2.45
N GLU A 171 27.27 6.72 -3.60
CA GLU A 171 28.01 7.51 -4.59
C GLU A 171 27.22 8.73 -5.10
N ARG A 172 25.89 8.62 -5.13
CA ARG A 172 24.99 9.71 -5.54
C ARG A 172 24.46 10.55 -4.38
N GLY A 173 24.93 10.33 -3.16
CA GLY A 173 24.62 11.16 -1.99
C GLY A 173 23.26 10.86 -1.36
N GLN A 174 23.00 9.61 -0.96
CA GLN A 174 21.78 9.24 -0.23
C GLN A 174 21.60 10.06 1.06
N SER A 175 22.67 10.24 1.82
CA SER A 175 22.65 11.05 3.04
C SER A 175 22.33 12.53 2.78
N GLU A 176 22.87 13.12 1.70
CA GLU A 176 22.57 14.51 1.31
C GLU A 176 21.12 14.66 0.87
N ALA A 177 20.65 13.74 0.03
CA ALA A 177 19.29 13.80 -0.50
C ALA A 177 18.23 13.70 0.60
N ILE A 178 18.50 12.94 1.67
CA ILE A 178 17.63 12.88 2.85
C ILE A 178 17.82 14.10 3.74
N GLY A 179 19.06 14.50 4.06
CA GLY A 179 19.34 15.60 4.98
C GLY A 179 18.93 16.98 4.46
N ARG A 180 18.82 17.13 3.13
CA ARG A 180 18.34 18.36 2.47
C ARG A 180 16.82 18.45 2.36
N ASN A 181 16.12 17.31 2.46
CA ASN A 181 14.69 17.21 2.21
C ASN A 181 13.84 17.60 3.43
#